data_AF-A0A9E5MGK7-F1
#
_entry.id   AF-A0A9E5MGK7-F1
#
_cell.length_a   1.000
_cell.length_b   1.000
_cell.length_c   1.000
_cell.angle_alpha   90.00
_cell.angle_beta   90.00
_cell.angle_gamma   90.00
#
_symmetry.space_group_name_H-M   'P 1'
#
loop_
_entity.id
_entity.type
_entity.pdbx_description
1 polymer ?
#
loop_
_entity_poly.entity_id
_entity_poly.type
_entity_poly.pdbx_seq_one_letter_code
_entity_poly.pdbx_strand_id
1 'polypeptide(L)'
;MGGMLAMWLDFRAKAPTRIASDGVSVIKDWLKADIAIPEVAATTMMFTFLIACVMAQWAVYSGRRNDKSHTTLALAVTLFTGLALLNVQAALWMQMDIVLRDDAYQTMFYTITGMMFAIIASAVVYSLVAMFRVLAGRTTDNDVLAAHALYWYATYGIFTALWFVVYVQK
;
A
#
# COMPACT_ATOMS: atom_id res chain seq x y z
N MET A 1 -7.07 3.13 9.12
CA MET A 1 -6.55 3.98 8.03
C MET A 1 -7.21 5.36 7.97
N GLY A 2 -8.51 5.51 7.72
CA GLY A 2 -9.15 6.83 7.63
C GLY A 2 -8.88 7.77 8.83
N GLY A 3 -9.06 7.28 10.06
CA GLY A 3 -8.75 8.05 11.28
C GLY A 3 -7.26 8.41 11.44
N MET A 4 -6.35 7.55 10.97
CA MET A 4 -4.91 7.82 11.03
C MET A 4 -4.50 8.89 10.00
N LEU A 5 -5.13 8.88 8.83
CA LEU A 5 -4.95 9.95 7.83
C LEU A 5 -5.56 11.28 8.30
N ALA A 6 -6.70 11.25 8.99
CA ALA A 6 -7.27 12.45 9.61
C ALA A 6 -6.34 13.02 10.70
N MET A 7 -5.76 12.15 11.53
CA MET A 7 -4.75 12.54 12.52
C MET A 7 -3.54 13.16 11.83
N TRP A 8 -3.01 12.56 10.75
CA TRP A 8 -1.91 13.14 9.96
C TRP A 8 -2.22 14.57 9.49
N LEU A 9 -3.42 14.79 8.95
CA LEU A 9 -3.85 16.11 8.49
C LEU A 9 -3.98 17.11 9.64
N ASP A 10 -4.47 16.70 10.81
CA ASP A 10 -4.59 17.55 12.00
C ASP A 10 -3.22 17.94 12.58
N PHE A 11 -2.30 17.00 12.72
CA PHE A 11 -0.94 17.30 13.20
C PHE A 11 -0.17 18.17 12.20
N ARG A 12 -0.31 17.91 10.89
CA ARG A 12 0.22 18.80 9.85
C ARG A 12 -0.43 20.18 9.92
N ALA A 13 -1.73 20.27 10.21
CA ALA A 13 -2.41 21.55 10.34
C ALA A 13 -1.85 22.40 11.48
N LYS A 14 -1.46 21.74 12.58
CA LYS A 14 -0.91 22.33 13.81
C LYS A 14 0.61 22.50 13.83
N ALA A 15 1.32 22.05 12.80
CA ALA A 15 2.78 22.12 12.74
C ALA A 15 3.28 23.58 12.72
N PRO A 16 4.38 23.89 13.45
CA PRO A 16 4.97 25.22 13.45
C PRO A 16 5.45 25.60 12.05
N THR A 17 5.36 26.87 11.71
CA THR A 17 5.75 27.37 10.39
C THR A 17 7.19 27.88 10.39
N ARG A 18 7.96 27.55 9.35
CA ARG A 18 9.27 28.14 9.04
C ARG A 18 9.19 29.03 7.80
N ILE A 19 10.08 30.01 7.72
CA ILE A 19 10.27 30.81 6.49
C ILE A 19 11.10 29.95 5.52
N ALA A 20 10.63 29.82 4.29
CA ALA A 20 11.32 29.09 3.23
C ALA A 20 12.69 29.70 2.91
N SER A 21 13.58 28.92 2.28
CA SER A 21 14.89 29.41 1.80
C SER A 21 14.80 30.57 0.80
N ASP A 22 13.60 30.83 0.27
CA ASP A 22 13.27 31.92 -0.65
C ASP A 22 12.87 33.22 0.08
N GLY A 23 12.86 33.23 1.42
CA GLY A 23 12.61 34.42 2.26
C GLY A 23 11.19 34.98 2.24
N VAL A 24 10.30 34.50 1.36
CA VAL A 24 8.96 35.08 1.11
C VAL A 24 7.81 34.14 1.50
N SER A 25 7.99 32.82 1.43
CA SER A 25 6.92 31.84 1.72
C SER A 25 7.04 31.24 3.12
N VAL A 26 5.91 31.20 3.84
CA VAL A 26 5.78 30.56 5.14
C VAL A 26 5.37 29.10 4.90
N ILE A 27 6.28 28.16 5.13
CA ILE A 27 6.06 26.72 4.95
C ILE A 27 5.83 26.08 6.32
N LYS A 28 4.86 25.18 6.44
CA LYS A 28 4.70 24.38 7.67
C LYS A 28 5.90 23.44 7.81
N ASP A 29 6.63 23.53 8.93
CA ASP A 29 7.82 22.74 9.24
C ASP A 29 7.44 21.32 9.71
N TRP A 30 6.51 20.69 8.98
CA TRP A 30 6.03 19.34 9.25
C TRP A 30 7.03 18.28 8.76
N LEU A 31 7.76 18.58 7.68
CA LEU A 31 8.85 17.76 7.15
C LEU A 31 10.15 18.56 7.28
N LYS A 32 11.09 18.10 8.13
CA LYS A 32 12.43 18.67 8.19
C LYS A 32 13.08 18.63 6.81
N ALA A 33 13.74 19.73 6.41
CA ALA A 33 14.40 19.86 5.10
C ALA A 33 15.41 18.75 4.75
N ASP A 34 15.88 18.02 5.75
CA ASP A 34 16.91 16.99 5.61
C ASP A 34 16.36 15.60 5.23
N ILE A 35 15.03 15.43 5.21
CA ILE A 35 14.39 14.13 4.90
C ILE A 35 13.93 14.13 3.44
N ALA A 36 14.70 13.48 2.57
CA ALA A 36 14.29 13.19 1.20
C ALA A 36 13.29 12.03 1.19
N ILE A 37 12.01 12.32 0.95
CA ILE A 37 11.00 11.28 0.75
C ILE A 37 11.16 10.74 -0.68
N PRO A 38 11.39 9.43 -0.89
CA PRO A 38 11.53 8.86 -2.23
C PRO A 38 10.18 8.77 -2.95
N GLU A 39 9.76 9.88 -3.57
CA GLU A 39 8.50 10.00 -4.34
C GLU A 39 8.42 9.03 -5.53
N VAL A 40 9.58 8.73 -6.14
CA VAL A 40 9.69 7.78 -7.26
C VAL A 40 9.26 6.38 -6.82
N ALA A 41 9.77 5.90 -5.69
CA ALA A 41 9.45 4.57 -5.17
C ALA A 41 7.97 4.44 -4.80
N ALA A 42 7.40 5.47 -4.16
CA ALA A 42 5.98 5.51 -3.82
C ALA A 42 5.08 5.45 -5.07
N THR A 43 5.47 6.15 -6.14
CA THR A 43 4.75 6.15 -7.42
C THR A 43 4.88 4.81 -8.14
N THR A 44 6.07 4.20 -8.12
CA THR A 44 6.29 2.83 -8.65
C THR A 44 5.44 1.80 -7.91
N MET A 45 5.29 1.91 -6.59
CA MET A 45 4.37 1.05 -5.82
C MET A 45 2.92 1.21 -6.26
N MET A 46 2.47 2.44 -6.55
CA MET A 46 1.11 2.70 -7.03
C MET A 46 0.83 1.96 -8.36
N PHE A 47 1.75 2.03 -9.31
CA PHE A 47 1.62 1.29 -10.58
C PHE A 47 1.68 -0.23 -10.37
N THR A 48 2.49 -0.71 -9.42
CA THR A 48 2.57 -2.14 -9.09
C THR A 48 1.26 -2.66 -8.50
N PHE A 49 0.56 -1.87 -7.69
CA PHE A 49 -0.77 -2.21 -7.21
C PHE A 49 -1.81 -2.33 -8.34
N LEU A 50 -1.75 -1.46 -9.34
CA LEU A 50 -2.65 -1.57 -10.50
C LEU A 50 -2.48 -2.92 -11.21
N ILE A 51 -1.24 -3.38 -11.37
CA ILE A 51 -0.95 -4.71 -11.91
C ILE A 51 -1.54 -5.80 -11.02
N ALA A 52 -1.37 -5.71 -9.70
CA ALA A 52 -1.94 -6.67 -8.75
C ALA A 52 -3.48 -6.75 -8.86
N CYS A 53 -4.15 -5.61 -8.99
CA CYS A 53 -5.60 -5.49 -9.18
C CYS A 53 -6.07 -6.14 -10.49
N VAL A 54 -5.35 -5.93 -11.60
CA VAL A 54 -5.65 -6.56 -12.89
C VAL A 54 -5.49 -8.07 -12.81
N MET A 55 -4.43 -8.56 -12.16
CA MET A 55 -4.20 -10.00 -11.97
C MET A 55 -5.25 -10.64 -11.06
N ALA A 56 -5.68 -9.94 -10.01
CA ALA A 56 -6.78 -10.39 -9.17
C ALA A 56 -8.10 -10.49 -9.96
N GLN A 57 -8.37 -9.54 -10.86
CA GLN A 57 -9.54 -9.61 -11.74
C GLN A 57 -9.46 -10.78 -12.73
N TRP A 58 -8.27 -11.06 -13.24
CA TRP A 58 -8.05 -12.19 -14.12
C TRP A 58 -8.30 -13.54 -13.42
N ALA A 59 -7.99 -13.63 -12.12
CA ALA A 59 -8.33 -14.80 -11.31
C ALA A 59 -9.86 -15.01 -11.24
N VAL A 60 -10.64 -13.94 -11.01
CA VAL A 60 -12.11 -14.01 -11.00
C VAL A 60 -12.66 -14.46 -12.36
N TYR A 61 -12.14 -13.85 -13.43
CA TYR A 61 -12.58 -14.15 -14.79
C TYR A 61 -12.30 -15.60 -15.20
N SER A 62 -11.10 -16.10 -14.91
CA SER A 62 -10.72 -17.49 -15.18
C SER A 62 -11.50 -18.47 -14.32
N GLY A 63 -11.76 -18.12 -13.05
CA GLY A 63 -12.54 -18.94 -12.13
C GLY A 63 -13.98 -19.16 -12.60
N ARG A 64 -14.62 -18.09 -13.11
CA ARG A 64 -15.98 -18.16 -13.67
C ARG A 64 -16.08 -19.07 -14.90
N ARG A 65 -14.97 -19.31 -15.60
CA ARG A 65 -14.89 -20.19 -16.78
C ARG A 65 -14.49 -21.63 -16.44
N ASN A 66 -14.37 -21.95 -15.14
CA ASN A 66 -13.86 -23.23 -14.65
C ASN A 66 -12.44 -23.57 -15.13
N ASP A 67 -11.65 -22.55 -15.49
CA ASP A 67 -10.28 -22.74 -15.92
C ASP A 67 -9.34 -22.74 -14.71
N LYS A 68 -9.09 -23.94 -14.18
CA LYS A 68 -8.29 -24.11 -12.95
C LYS A 68 -6.85 -23.67 -13.12
N SER A 69 -6.26 -23.90 -14.29
CA SER A 69 -4.86 -23.59 -14.57
C SER A 69 -4.63 -22.09 -14.57
N HIS A 70 -5.44 -21.36 -15.35
CA HIS A 70 -5.34 -19.91 -15.44
C HIS A 70 -5.72 -19.20 -14.14
N THR A 71 -6.69 -19.71 -13.39
CA THR A 71 -7.06 -19.17 -12.08
C THR A 71 -5.92 -19.28 -11.07
N THR A 72 -5.27 -20.45 -11.03
CA THR A 72 -4.13 -20.69 -10.11
C THR A 72 -2.94 -19.81 -10.49
N LEU A 73 -2.65 -19.67 -11.78
CA LEU A 73 -1.57 -18.83 -12.26
C LEU A 73 -1.82 -17.34 -11.95
N ALA A 74 -3.04 -16.84 -12.18
CA ALA A 74 -3.41 -15.47 -11.84
C ALA A 74 -3.23 -15.20 -10.33
N LEU A 75 -3.70 -16.11 -9.47
CA LEU A 75 -3.52 -15.99 -8.01
C LEU A 75 -2.05 -16.04 -7.58
N ALA A 76 -1.24 -16.89 -8.22
CA ALA A 76 0.19 -16.95 -7.95
C ALA A 76 0.88 -15.65 -8.34
N VAL A 77 0.57 -15.07 -9.50
CA VAL A 77 1.11 -13.77 -9.92
C VAL A 77 0.70 -12.66 -8.95
N THR A 78 -0.58 -12.63 -8.53
CA THR A 78 -1.05 -11.65 -7.52
C THR A 78 -0.32 -11.83 -6.18
N LEU A 79 -0.09 -13.07 -5.74
CA LEU A 79 0.67 -13.39 -4.53
C LEU A 79 2.10 -12.84 -4.60
N PHE A 80 2.85 -13.17 -5.67
CA PHE A 80 4.22 -12.71 -5.84
C PHE A 80 4.33 -11.19 -6.01
N THR A 81 3.35 -10.58 -6.68
CA THR A 81 3.29 -9.11 -6.79
C THR A 81 3.07 -8.48 -5.41
N GLY A 82 2.22 -9.07 -4.57
CA GLY A 82 2.04 -8.64 -3.19
C GLY A 82 3.30 -8.78 -2.34
N LEU A 83 4.04 -9.88 -2.48
CA LEU A 83 5.34 -10.05 -1.82
C LEU A 83 6.38 -9.02 -2.29
N ALA A 84 6.39 -8.70 -3.59
CA ALA A 84 7.26 -7.66 -4.14
C ALA A 84 6.92 -6.28 -3.54
N LEU A 85 5.63 -5.96 -3.38
CA LEU A 85 5.18 -4.73 -2.71
C LEU A 85 5.67 -4.64 -1.25
N LEU A 86 5.58 -5.74 -0.50
CA LEU A 86 6.12 -5.80 0.87
C LEU A 86 7.63 -5.61 0.88
N ASN A 87 8.35 -6.23 -0.06
CA ASN A 87 9.80 -6.10 -0.16
C ASN A 87 10.23 -4.65 -0.47
N VAL A 88 9.53 -3.97 -1.40
CA VAL A 88 9.79 -2.55 -1.70
C VAL A 88 9.52 -1.69 -0.47
N GLN A 89 8.43 -1.95 0.27
CA GLN A 89 8.12 -1.20 1.49
C GLN A 89 9.18 -1.42 2.59
N ALA A 90 9.69 -2.63 2.74
CA ALA A 90 10.78 -2.92 3.68
C ALA A 90 12.09 -2.25 3.26
N ALA A 91 12.42 -2.27 1.96
CA ALA A 91 13.58 -1.58 1.42
C ALA A 91 13.50 -0.06 1.64
N LEU A 92 12.30 0.54 1.54
CA LEU A 92 12.07 1.95 1.86
C LEU A 92 12.41 2.27 3.31
N TRP A 93 11.97 1.45 4.26
CA TRP A 93 12.31 1.65 5.66
C TRP A 93 13.81 1.55 5.94
N MET A 94 14.52 0.66 5.24
CA MET A 94 15.97 0.51 5.36
C MET A 94 16.75 1.67 4.73
N GLN A 95 16.28 2.20 3.59
CA GLN A 95 16.94 3.30 2.89
C GLN A 95 16.72 4.66 3.56
N MET A 96 15.58 4.84 4.21
CA MET A 96 15.25 6.10 4.86
C MET A 96 16.14 6.41 6.07
N ASP A 97 16.82 5.41 6.65
CA ASP A 97 17.75 5.53 7.80
C ASP A 97 17.28 6.48 8.92
N ILE A 98 15.96 6.63 9.06
CA ILE A 98 15.33 7.42 10.10
C ILE A 98 15.25 6.51 11.32
N VAL A 99 16.20 6.68 12.23
CA VAL A 99 16.08 6.15 13.59
C VAL A 99 14.80 6.74 14.19
N LEU A 100 13.90 5.90 14.71
CA LEU A 100 12.75 6.29 15.55
C LEU A 100 13.28 7.16 16.70
N ARG A 101 13.35 8.49 16.52
CA ARG A 101 13.98 9.38 17.47
C ARG A 101 13.06 10.57 17.71
N ASP A 102 12.30 10.47 18.80
CA ASP A 102 11.50 11.49 19.51
C ASP A 102 10.63 12.48 18.72
N ASP A 103 10.55 12.38 17.38
CA ASP A 103 9.80 13.31 16.54
C ASP A 103 8.41 12.74 16.18
N ALA A 104 7.38 13.57 16.34
CA ALA A 104 5.99 13.19 16.11
C ALA A 104 5.75 12.79 14.64
N TYR A 105 6.46 13.43 13.71
CA TYR A 105 6.40 13.11 12.28
C TYR A 105 6.82 11.66 11.99
N GLN A 106 7.99 11.25 12.51
CA GLN A 106 8.55 9.92 12.26
C GLN A 106 7.65 8.82 12.82
N THR A 107 7.15 9.02 14.04
CA THR A 107 6.24 8.07 14.69
C THR A 107 4.96 7.87 13.86
N MET A 108 4.34 8.95 13.39
CA MET A 108 3.13 8.85 12.57
C MET A 108 3.40 8.22 11.20
N PHE A 109 4.53 8.53 10.57
CA PHE A 109 4.91 7.96 9.28
C PHE A 109 5.08 6.45 9.38
N TYR A 110 5.84 5.95 10.36
CA TYR A 110 6.02 4.51 10.58
C TYR A 110 4.71 3.82 11.00
N THR A 111 3.85 4.50 11.76
CA THR A 111 2.56 3.92 12.16
C THR A 111 1.63 3.76 10.94
N ILE A 112 1.52 4.78 10.08
CA ILE A 112 0.66 4.75 8.88
C ILE A 112 1.21 3.77 7.84
N THR A 113 2.51 3.84 7.53
CA THR A 113 3.13 2.93 6.56
C THR A 113 3.19 1.49 7.08
N GLY A 114 3.40 1.28 8.39
CA GLY A 114 3.36 -0.02 9.04
C GLY A 114 1.96 -0.65 9.04
N MET A 115 0.92 0.15 9.31
CA MET A 115 -0.47 -0.33 9.18
C MET A 115 -0.80 -0.69 7.73
N MET A 116 -0.35 0.11 6.76
CA MET A 116 -0.51 -0.22 5.34
C MET A 116 0.22 -1.53 4.99
N PHE A 117 1.45 -1.72 5.47
CA PHE A 117 2.19 -2.97 5.30
C PHE A 117 1.43 -4.18 5.84
N ALA A 118 0.83 -4.06 7.03
CA ALA A 118 0.00 -5.12 7.60
C ALA A 118 -1.23 -5.46 6.74
N ILE A 119 -1.90 -4.46 6.16
CA ILE A 119 -3.04 -4.66 5.24
C ILE A 119 -2.60 -5.39 3.96
N ILE A 120 -1.44 -5.03 3.40
CA ILE A 120 -0.88 -5.72 2.23
C ILE A 120 -0.51 -7.16 2.60
N ALA A 121 0.09 -7.39 3.77
CA ALA A 121 0.42 -8.72 4.24
C ALA A 121 -0.83 -9.60 4.39
N SER A 122 -1.94 -9.08 4.92
CA SER A 122 -3.21 -9.81 4.93
C SER A 122 -3.77 -10.07 3.53
N ALA A 123 -3.57 -9.16 2.56
CA ALA A 123 -3.95 -9.40 1.16
C ALA A 123 -3.16 -10.55 0.53
N VAL A 124 -1.86 -10.63 0.82
CA VAL A 124 -0.98 -11.74 0.41
C VAL A 124 -1.46 -13.06 1.00
N VAL A 125 -1.78 -13.08 2.30
CA VAL A 125 -2.31 -14.29 2.97
C VAL A 125 -3.64 -14.71 2.35
N TYR A 126 -4.54 -13.77 2.02
CA TYR A 126 -5.77 -14.10 1.29
C TYR A 126 -5.42 -14.76 -0.05
N SER A 127 -4.56 -14.15 -0.88
CA SER A 127 -4.15 -14.73 -2.18
C SER A 127 -3.64 -16.16 -2.04
N LEU A 128 -2.86 -16.44 -1.00
CA LEU A 128 -2.34 -17.79 -0.71
C LEU A 128 -3.46 -18.77 -0.37
N VAL A 129 -4.39 -18.39 0.51
CA VAL A 129 -5.54 -19.23 0.88
C VAL A 129 -6.45 -19.48 -0.32
N ALA A 130 -6.72 -18.45 -1.13
CA ALA A 130 -7.51 -18.59 -2.35
C ALA A 130 -6.84 -19.57 -3.34
N MET A 131 -5.51 -19.48 -3.49
CA MET A 131 -4.74 -20.38 -4.35
C MET A 131 -4.84 -21.84 -3.89
N PHE A 132 -4.62 -22.10 -2.60
CA PHE A 132 -4.77 -23.46 -2.05
C PHE A 132 -6.19 -24.03 -2.20
N ARG A 133 -7.22 -23.19 -2.10
CA ARG A 133 -8.62 -23.62 -2.33
C ARG A 133 -8.86 -24.06 -3.78
N VAL A 134 -8.34 -23.33 -4.76
CA VAL A 134 -8.45 -23.68 -6.18
C VAL A 134 -7.68 -24.98 -6.47
N LEU A 135 -6.47 -25.12 -5.92
CA LEU A 135 -5.64 -26.33 -6.03
C LEU A 135 -6.29 -27.56 -5.38
N ALA A 136 -6.98 -27.39 -4.25
CA ALA A 136 -7.76 -28.43 -3.59
C ALA A 136 -9.05 -28.81 -4.36
N GLY A 137 -9.28 -28.22 -5.53
CA GLY A 137 -10.38 -28.58 -6.43
C GLY A 137 -11.69 -27.83 -6.15
N ARG A 138 -11.74 -26.90 -5.19
CA ARG A 138 -12.92 -26.09 -4.86
C ARG A 138 -13.10 -24.93 -5.83
N THR A 139 -13.43 -25.23 -7.08
CA THR A 139 -13.48 -24.23 -8.17
C THR A 139 -14.83 -23.57 -8.37
N THR A 140 -15.86 -24.03 -7.66
CA THR A 140 -17.22 -23.46 -7.72
C THR A 140 -17.40 -22.23 -6.81
N ASP A 141 -16.44 -21.98 -5.90
CA ASP A 141 -16.47 -20.89 -4.91
C ASP A 141 -16.11 -19.53 -5.54
N ASN A 142 -16.87 -19.10 -6.55
CA ASN A 142 -16.66 -17.83 -7.26
C ASN A 142 -16.71 -16.61 -6.34
N ASP A 143 -17.51 -16.68 -5.27
CA ASP A 143 -17.64 -15.61 -4.27
C ASP A 143 -16.32 -15.35 -3.54
N VAL A 144 -15.51 -16.38 -3.30
CA VAL A 144 -14.21 -16.24 -2.63
C VAL A 144 -13.20 -15.50 -3.50
N LEU A 145 -13.22 -15.77 -4.81
CA LEU A 145 -12.39 -15.07 -5.79
C LEU A 145 -12.86 -13.62 -5.97
N ALA A 146 -14.18 -13.40 -6.04
CA ALA A 146 -14.73 -12.05 -6.13
C ALA A 146 -14.40 -11.21 -4.89
N ALA A 147 -14.52 -11.78 -3.70
CA ALA A 147 -14.12 -11.12 -2.45
C ALA A 147 -12.61 -10.88 -2.36
N HIS A 148 -11.78 -11.79 -2.90
CA HIS A 148 -10.33 -11.58 -3.02
C HIS A 148 -10.00 -10.37 -3.91
N ALA A 149 -10.61 -10.27 -5.09
CA ALA A 149 -10.41 -9.14 -5.98
C ALA A 149 -10.89 -7.83 -5.35
N LEU A 150 -12.06 -7.83 -4.70
CA LEU A 150 -12.58 -6.68 -3.95
C LEU A 150 -11.59 -6.22 -2.86
N TYR A 151 -10.97 -7.17 -2.14
CA TYR A 151 -10.00 -6.87 -1.11
C TYR A 151 -8.74 -6.19 -1.66
N TRP A 152 -8.24 -6.64 -2.81
CA TRP A 152 -7.13 -5.98 -3.52
C TRP A 152 -7.51 -4.58 -3.99
N TYR A 153 -8.73 -4.37 -4.50
CA TYR A 153 -9.22 -3.05 -4.89
C TYR A 153 -9.35 -2.10 -3.69
N ALA A 154 -9.88 -2.58 -2.56
CA ALA A 154 -9.96 -1.80 -1.34
C ALA A 154 -8.57 -1.40 -0.83
N THR A 155 -7.62 -2.34 -0.85
CA THR A 155 -6.22 -2.10 -0.47
C THR A 155 -5.59 -1.04 -1.37
N TYR A 156 -5.79 -1.11 -2.69
CA TYR A 156 -5.33 -0.09 -3.63
C TYR A 156 -5.95 1.29 -3.37
N GLY A 157 -7.27 1.35 -3.10
CA GLY A 157 -7.94 2.61 -2.77
C GLY A 157 -7.37 3.25 -1.49
N ILE A 158 -7.12 2.44 -0.46
CA ILE A 158 -6.48 2.89 0.79
C ILE A 158 -5.05 3.37 0.51
N PHE A 159 -4.26 2.62 -0.28
CA PHE A 159 -2.91 3.03 -0.66
C PHE A 159 -2.90 4.34 -1.43
N THR A 160 -3.86 4.54 -2.34
CA THR A 160 -3.98 5.78 -3.12
C THR A 160 -4.26 6.98 -2.22
N ALA A 161 -5.13 6.82 -1.22
CA ALA A 161 -5.39 7.87 -0.24
C ALA A 161 -4.15 8.18 0.62
N LEU A 162 -3.44 7.13 1.08
CA LEU A 162 -2.17 7.28 1.78
C LEU A 162 -1.15 7.99 0.90
N TRP A 163 -1.03 7.59 -0.37
CA TRP A 163 -0.09 8.16 -1.32
C TRP A 163 -0.34 9.65 -1.52
N PHE A 164 -1.59 10.03 -1.71
CA PHE A 164 -1.95 11.44 -1.85
C PHE A 164 -1.64 12.24 -0.58
N VAL A 165 -2.03 11.74 0.60
CA VAL A 165 -1.92 12.49 1.87
C VAL A 165 -0.48 12.54 2.39
N VAL A 166 0.29 11.47 2.23
CA VAL A 166 1.64 11.34 2.83
C VAL A 166 2.74 11.70 1.84
N TYR A 167 2.63 11.28 0.57
CA TYR A 167 3.69 11.47 -0.43
C TYR A 167 3.48 12.72 -1.30
N VAL A 168 2.24 13.08 -1.66
CA VAL A 168 1.98 14.25 -2.54
C VAL A 168 1.78 15.54 -1.75
N GLN A 169 0.99 15.50 -0.69
CA GLN A 169 0.62 16.68 0.09
C GLN A 169 1.69 17.10 1.13
N LYS A 170 2.94 17.35 0.71
CA LYS A 170 4.01 17.86 1.60
C LYS A 170 3.61 19.15 2.32
#